data_AF-A0A423I8M0-F1
#
_entry.id   AF-A0A423I8M0-F1
#
_cell.length_a   1.000
_cell.length_b   1.000
_cell.length_c   1.000
_cell.angle_alpha   90.00
_cell.angle_beta   90.00
_cell.angle_gamma   90.00
#
_symmetry.space_group_name_H-M   'P 1'
#
loop_
_entity.id
_entity.type
_entity.pdbx_description
1 polymer ?
#
loop_
_entity_poly.entity_id
_entity_poly.type
_entity_poly.pdbx_seq_one_letter_code
_entity_poly.pdbx_strand_id
1 'polypeptide(L)'
;MSNQKPNDIELPVPIVVDASHNSTLAPVNALDGAKVRIFFDGNTRDHVIRFFLDNSHSVQIFTLQLQGSETAIEFVIPNEIIGACVGKTVTLRYEASLGDQTMTSLKLHLTIEHIAPADLPAPRMPDVCVEEGTEFLDLRRFSGDGRVQLAPFVFIALGQRVWMSAVGQRGYPTHVTHVLITAFEVTEEQVSNGLDLSIPRHWLNGLDEKSALTLKTFVTFDGSSDLTTAHELPRTTHLLRVSDTDLQAPMVEGASAGVLDPNETDGTAIILAYEGMKSSDVVTPHWKGTPDEGTPELASYPGSDSGSIRVPISADTVEACAGTTVVVDCSVLRDGILRPSPVTRVMVQRRRFEHRECFDGQPNQLITTGKSIEIETMTITLLEGAGTAGIKTFSNTQGMLEGPALAMCINADHQVPPQRLRVDFRSEYERLNFAWTHHHRPGEITYYGANNLSLGTQHFVGSKQGEPLHHWVDFTAPSGHRISRMEVIVQDYSFLDFFTMCG
;
A
#
# COMPACT_ATOMS: atom_id res chain seq x y z
N MET A 1 44.46 -37.63 -76.79
CA MET A 1 43.13 -37.05 -76.56
C MET A 1 42.98 -36.84 -75.06
N SER A 2 43.26 -35.64 -74.57
CA SER A 2 42.99 -35.26 -73.19
C SER A 2 41.68 -34.47 -73.22
N ASN A 3 40.60 -35.07 -72.74
CA ASN A 3 39.32 -34.40 -72.54
C ASN A 3 39.45 -33.46 -71.35
N GLN A 4 39.95 -32.26 -71.61
CA GLN A 4 39.78 -31.13 -70.70
C GLN A 4 38.28 -30.78 -70.73
N LYS A 5 37.59 -30.94 -69.61
CA LYS A 5 36.28 -30.31 -69.41
C LYS A 5 36.41 -28.82 -69.75
N PRO A 6 35.41 -28.18 -70.38
CA PRO A 6 35.46 -26.75 -70.60
C PRO A 6 35.74 -26.08 -69.26
N ASN A 7 36.72 -25.16 -69.22
CA ASN A 7 36.84 -24.24 -68.09
C ASN A 7 35.48 -23.57 -67.93
N ASP A 8 34.76 -23.87 -66.84
CA ASP A 8 33.67 -23.01 -66.40
C ASP A 8 34.29 -21.64 -66.18
N ILE A 9 33.99 -20.69 -67.06
CA ILE A 9 34.43 -19.30 -66.91
C ILE A 9 33.65 -18.77 -65.70
N GLU A 10 34.29 -18.78 -64.53
CA GLU A 10 33.70 -18.23 -63.30
C GLU A 10 33.59 -16.71 -63.43
N LEU A 11 32.36 -16.21 -63.35
CA LEU A 11 32.12 -14.76 -63.37
C LEU A 11 32.55 -14.11 -62.04
N PRO A 12 32.98 -12.84 -62.04
CA PRO A 12 33.37 -12.14 -60.82
C PRO A 12 32.20 -12.02 -59.84
N VAL A 13 32.50 -11.88 -58.55
CA VAL A 13 31.49 -11.63 -57.51
C VAL A 13 30.66 -10.36 -57.80
N PRO A 14 29.39 -10.29 -57.37
CA PRO A 14 28.63 -9.04 -57.40
C PRO A 14 29.32 -7.96 -56.55
N ILE A 15 29.10 -6.69 -56.88
CA ILE A 15 29.64 -5.54 -56.14
C ILE A 15 28.50 -4.84 -55.40
N VAL A 16 28.48 -4.90 -54.08
CA VAL A 16 27.58 -4.13 -53.23
C VAL A 16 28.16 -2.73 -53.04
N VAL A 17 27.54 -1.74 -53.69
CA VAL A 17 28.04 -0.36 -53.78
C VAL A 17 28.09 0.30 -52.41
N ASP A 18 27.11 0.00 -51.55
CA ASP A 18 26.97 0.61 -50.23
C ASP A 18 27.82 -0.10 -49.14
N ALA A 19 28.51 -1.19 -49.51
CA ALA A 19 29.32 -2.00 -48.60
C ALA A 19 30.79 -1.56 -48.58
N SER A 20 31.37 -1.52 -47.38
CA SER A 20 32.80 -1.38 -47.18
C SER A 20 33.55 -2.61 -47.67
N HIS A 21 34.56 -2.42 -48.51
CA HIS A 21 35.39 -3.49 -49.10
C HIS A 21 34.58 -4.58 -49.83
N ASN A 22 33.36 -4.26 -50.28
CA ASN A 22 32.41 -5.20 -50.91
C ASN A 22 31.96 -6.38 -50.01
N SER A 23 32.35 -6.45 -48.74
CA SER A 23 32.06 -7.61 -47.87
C SER A 23 31.31 -7.26 -46.59
N THR A 24 31.21 -5.98 -46.25
CA THR A 24 30.60 -5.53 -44.99
C THR A 24 29.67 -4.36 -45.24
N LEU A 25 28.39 -4.51 -44.90
CA LEU A 25 27.37 -3.48 -45.06
C LEU A 25 26.93 -2.97 -43.68
N ALA A 26 27.20 -1.69 -43.41
CA ALA A 26 26.58 -0.99 -42.29
C ALA A 26 25.10 -0.72 -42.66
N PRO A 27 24.11 -1.19 -41.87
CA PRO A 27 22.70 -1.08 -42.25
C PRO A 27 22.22 0.35 -42.51
N VAL A 28 22.81 1.34 -41.81
CA VAL A 28 22.49 2.77 -41.99
C VAL A 28 22.80 3.31 -43.40
N ASN A 29 23.64 2.62 -44.18
CA ASN A 29 23.94 3.00 -45.57
C ASN A 29 22.89 2.43 -46.57
N ALA A 30 21.97 1.59 -46.11
CA ALA A 30 21.02 0.86 -46.95
C ALA A 30 19.56 0.99 -46.46
N LEU A 31 19.21 2.12 -45.85
CA LEU A 31 17.85 2.40 -45.34
C LEU A 31 16.78 2.34 -46.45
N ASP A 32 17.15 2.75 -47.66
CA ASP A 32 16.31 2.70 -48.87
C ASP A 32 16.59 1.44 -49.73
N GLY A 33 17.34 0.48 -49.17
CA GLY A 33 17.83 -0.71 -49.87
C GLY A 33 19.31 -0.59 -50.25
N ALA A 34 19.92 -1.73 -50.59
CA ALA A 34 21.33 -1.80 -50.95
C ALA A 34 21.50 -2.01 -52.46
N LYS A 35 22.33 -1.18 -53.10
CA LYS A 35 22.64 -1.27 -54.53
C LYS A 35 23.71 -2.32 -54.79
N VAL A 36 23.40 -3.23 -55.71
CA VAL A 36 24.31 -4.27 -56.19
C VAL A 36 24.57 -4.04 -57.67
N ARG A 37 25.84 -3.88 -58.03
CA ARG A 37 26.30 -3.73 -59.40
C ARG A 37 26.93 -5.02 -59.89
N ILE A 38 26.53 -5.46 -61.08
CA ILE A 38 27.09 -6.63 -61.77
C ILE A 38 27.71 -6.18 -63.09
N PHE A 39 29.00 -6.49 -63.26
CA PHE A 39 29.79 -6.21 -64.46
C PHE A 39 30.73 -7.39 -64.69
N PHE A 40 30.85 -7.84 -65.94
CA PHE A 40 31.83 -8.82 -66.36
C PHE A 40 32.21 -8.63 -67.82
N ASP A 41 33.43 -9.04 -68.19
CA ASP A 41 33.93 -8.90 -69.54
C ASP A 41 33.07 -9.68 -70.55
N GLY A 42 32.67 -9.02 -71.63
CA GLY A 42 31.82 -9.61 -72.65
C GLY A 42 30.32 -9.59 -72.33
N ASN A 43 29.89 -8.87 -71.29
CA ASN A 43 28.47 -8.64 -71.08
C ASN A 43 27.83 -7.85 -72.25
N THR A 44 26.61 -8.24 -72.61
CA THR A 44 25.86 -7.66 -73.74
C THR A 44 24.38 -7.57 -73.39
N ARG A 45 23.63 -6.71 -74.10
CA ARG A 45 22.16 -6.57 -73.95
C ARG A 45 21.34 -7.85 -74.11
N ASP A 46 21.94 -8.91 -74.68
CA ASP A 46 21.29 -10.20 -74.90
C ASP A 46 21.43 -11.14 -73.69
N HIS A 47 22.19 -10.75 -72.66
CA HIS A 47 22.29 -11.50 -71.41
C HIS A 47 21.07 -11.28 -70.52
N VAL A 48 20.57 -12.37 -69.93
CA VAL A 48 19.59 -12.36 -68.84
C VAL A 48 20.32 -12.67 -67.54
N ILE A 49 20.19 -11.79 -66.54
CA ILE A 49 20.84 -11.96 -65.24
C ILE A 49 19.83 -12.36 -64.17
N ARG A 50 20.14 -13.43 -63.44
CA ARG A 50 19.43 -13.82 -62.21
C ARG A 50 20.34 -13.60 -61.02
N PHE A 51 19.96 -12.72 -60.12
CA PHE A 51 20.65 -12.45 -58.88
C PHE A 51 20.00 -13.23 -57.74
N PHE A 52 20.83 -13.85 -56.90
CA PHE A 52 20.41 -14.70 -55.79
C PHE A 52 20.98 -14.14 -54.49
N LEU A 53 20.11 -13.97 -53.49
CA LEU A 53 20.47 -13.69 -52.11
C LEU A 53 20.01 -14.86 -51.24
N ASP A 54 20.95 -15.52 -50.59
CA ASP A 54 20.71 -16.64 -49.68
C ASP A 54 21.03 -16.19 -48.25
N ASN A 55 20.01 -16.20 -47.38
CA ASN A 55 20.12 -15.85 -45.96
C ASN A 55 19.99 -17.07 -45.04
N SER A 56 20.38 -18.26 -45.51
CA SER A 56 20.33 -19.59 -44.85
C SER A 56 18.94 -20.15 -44.55
N HIS A 57 17.92 -19.30 -44.48
CA HIS A 57 16.51 -19.69 -44.28
C HIS A 57 15.69 -19.61 -45.57
N SER A 58 16.07 -18.72 -46.48
CA SER A 58 15.37 -18.48 -47.75
C SER A 58 16.34 -18.03 -48.83
N VAL A 59 15.99 -18.34 -50.09
CA VAL A 59 16.71 -17.82 -51.26
C VAL A 59 15.77 -16.87 -52.00
N GLN A 60 16.16 -15.60 -52.06
CA GLN A 60 15.49 -14.58 -52.83
C GLN A 60 16.11 -14.50 -54.22
N ILE A 61 15.26 -14.42 -55.26
CA ILE A 61 15.69 -14.41 -56.66
C ILE A 61 15.15 -13.16 -57.34
N PHE A 62 16.06 -12.37 -57.89
CA PHE A 62 15.75 -11.17 -58.67
C PHE A 62 16.17 -11.42 -60.12
N THR A 63 15.28 -11.21 -61.08
CA THR A 63 15.58 -11.41 -62.52
C THR A 63 15.51 -10.08 -63.24
N LEU A 64 16.57 -9.73 -63.97
CA LEU A 64 16.60 -8.52 -64.80
C LEU A 64 17.28 -8.81 -66.15
N GLN A 65 16.84 -8.11 -67.18
CA GLN A 65 17.49 -8.08 -68.49
C GLN A 65 18.14 -6.72 -68.70
N LEU A 66 19.34 -6.69 -69.29
CA LEU A 66 20.05 -5.45 -69.62
C LEU A 66 19.18 -4.54 -70.50
N GLN A 67 19.03 -3.28 -70.11
CA GLN A 67 18.33 -2.26 -70.90
C GLN A 67 19.34 -1.25 -71.47
N GLY A 68 19.21 -0.90 -72.76
CA GLY A 68 20.04 0.13 -73.39
C GLY A 68 21.49 -0.26 -73.69
N SER A 69 22.40 0.72 -73.60
CA SER A 69 23.85 0.57 -73.83
C SER A 69 24.66 0.44 -72.53
N GLU A 70 24.01 0.03 -71.45
CA GLU A 70 24.63 -0.06 -70.12
C GLU A 70 25.70 -1.14 -70.08
N THR A 71 26.85 -0.79 -69.52
CA THR A 71 27.94 -1.74 -69.30
C THR A 71 27.80 -2.47 -67.98
N ALA A 72 26.95 -2.05 -67.04
CA ALA A 72 26.75 -2.72 -65.76
C ALA A 72 25.26 -2.77 -65.39
N ILE A 73 24.83 -3.85 -64.74
CA ILE A 73 23.46 -4.00 -64.23
C ILE A 73 23.41 -3.59 -62.76
N GLU A 74 22.40 -2.83 -62.38
CA GLU A 74 22.11 -2.49 -60.99
C GLU A 74 20.85 -3.21 -60.48
N PHE A 75 20.99 -3.89 -59.34
CA PHE A 75 19.90 -4.41 -58.53
C PHE A 75 19.79 -3.60 -57.25
N VAL A 76 18.58 -3.46 -56.72
CA VAL A 76 18.38 -2.96 -55.36
C VAL A 76 17.88 -4.13 -54.53
N ILE A 77 18.62 -4.50 -53.49
CA ILE A 77 18.13 -5.36 -52.43
C ILE A 77 17.17 -4.51 -51.59
N PRO A 78 15.87 -4.85 -51.52
CA PRO A 78 14.90 -4.10 -50.73
C PRO A 78 15.34 -3.95 -49.27
N ASN A 79 15.04 -2.80 -48.67
CA ASN A 79 15.36 -2.50 -47.28
C ASN A 79 14.76 -3.53 -46.30
N GLU A 80 13.57 -4.07 -46.58
CA GLU A 80 12.94 -5.15 -45.81
C GLU A 80 13.85 -6.39 -45.71
N ILE A 81 14.51 -6.76 -46.82
CA ILE A 81 15.43 -7.90 -46.87
C ILE A 81 16.73 -7.58 -46.14
N ILE A 82 17.24 -6.34 -46.29
CA ILE A 82 18.42 -5.88 -45.53
C ILE A 82 18.13 -5.93 -44.02
N GLY A 83 16.98 -5.42 -43.59
CA GLY A 83 16.49 -5.46 -42.22
C GLY A 83 16.47 -6.88 -41.67
N ALA A 84 15.79 -7.81 -42.34
CA ALA A 84 15.71 -9.21 -41.93
C ALA A 84 17.08 -9.94 -41.83
N CYS A 85 18.11 -9.36 -42.43
CA CYS A 85 19.47 -9.90 -42.44
C CYS A 85 20.44 -9.13 -41.54
N VAL A 86 19.99 -8.13 -40.77
CA VAL A 86 20.82 -7.40 -39.78
C VAL A 86 21.48 -8.37 -38.79
N GLY A 87 22.78 -8.19 -38.58
CA GLY A 87 23.60 -9.05 -37.72
C GLY A 87 23.94 -10.42 -38.33
N LYS A 88 23.63 -10.66 -39.61
CA LYS A 88 23.86 -11.94 -40.30
C LYS A 88 24.81 -11.78 -41.49
N THR A 89 25.39 -12.90 -41.91
CA THR A 89 26.12 -12.99 -43.18
C THR A 89 25.25 -13.69 -44.22
N VAL A 90 25.00 -13.02 -45.33
CA VAL A 90 24.26 -13.55 -46.48
C VAL A 90 25.21 -13.92 -47.61
N THR A 91 24.78 -14.83 -48.48
CA THR A 91 25.55 -15.22 -49.67
C THR A 91 24.89 -14.64 -50.92
N LEU A 92 25.64 -13.84 -51.67
CA LEU A 92 25.20 -13.23 -52.93
C LEU A 92 25.90 -13.92 -54.11
N ARG A 93 25.14 -14.19 -55.17
CA ARG A 93 25.68 -14.70 -56.44
C ARG A 93 24.74 -14.31 -57.59
N TYR A 94 25.21 -14.42 -58.82
CA TYR A 94 24.35 -14.30 -59.98
C TYR A 94 24.66 -15.34 -61.05
N GLU A 95 23.69 -15.55 -61.93
CA GLU A 95 23.81 -16.35 -63.14
C GLU A 95 23.59 -15.42 -64.35
N ALA A 96 24.43 -15.56 -65.37
CA ALA A 96 24.30 -14.86 -66.64
C ALA A 96 23.99 -15.85 -67.76
N SER A 97 22.85 -15.68 -68.42
CA SER A 97 22.40 -16.55 -69.51
C SER A 97 22.44 -15.82 -70.85
N LEU A 98 23.09 -16.40 -71.85
CA LEU A 98 23.10 -15.95 -73.25
C LEU A 98 22.67 -17.12 -74.15
N GLY A 99 21.43 -17.09 -74.64
CA GLY A 99 20.82 -18.25 -75.31
C GLY A 99 20.75 -19.45 -74.36
N ASP A 100 21.26 -20.61 -74.79
CA ASP A 100 21.28 -21.85 -73.99
C ASP A 100 22.49 -21.97 -73.04
N GLN A 101 23.41 -21.01 -73.08
CA GLN A 101 24.59 -21.00 -72.21
C GLN A 101 24.30 -20.20 -70.94
N THR A 102 24.59 -20.78 -69.77
CA THR A 102 24.47 -20.10 -68.48
C THR A 102 25.80 -20.20 -67.72
N MET A 103 26.26 -19.06 -67.23
CA MET A 103 27.51 -18.93 -66.48
C MET A 103 27.19 -18.47 -65.06
N THR A 104 27.90 -19.00 -64.07
CA THR A 104 27.66 -18.67 -62.65
C THR A 104 28.80 -17.83 -62.09
N SER A 105 28.47 -16.86 -61.25
CA SER A 105 29.46 -16.07 -60.53
C SER A 105 30.07 -16.82 -59.34
N LEU A 106 31.24 -16.36 -58.93
CA LEU A 106 31.74 -16.58 -57.58
C LEU A 106 30.73 -16.07 -56.54
N LYS A 107 30.77 -16.68 -55.34
CA LYS A 107 29.93 -16.32 -54.20
C LYS A 107 30.57 -15.18 -53.41
N LEU A 108 29.80 -14.13 -53.15
CA LEU A 108 30.15 -13.10 -52.19
C LEU A 108 29.49 -13.39 -50.86
N HIS A 109 30.27 -13.43 -49.79
CA HIS A 109 29.74 -13.44 -48.42
C HIS A 109 29.68 -11.99 -47.93
N LEU A 110 28.46 -11.47 -47.79
CA LEU A 110 28.21 -10.11 -47.30
C LEU A 110 27.74 -10.18 -45.85
N THR A 111 28.51 -9.61 -44.94
CA THR A 111 28.09 -9.42 -43.55
C THR A 111 27.33 -8.12 -43.42
N ILE A 112 26.09 -8.20 -42.94
CA ILE A 112 25.28 -7.04 -42.58
C ILE A 112 25.45 -6.84 -41.08
N GLU A 113 26.01 -5.69 -40.71
CA GLU A 113 26.40 -5.43 -39.32
C GLU A 113 25.16 -5.27 -38.41
N HIS A 114 25.39 -5.31 -37.11
CA HIS A 114 24.37 -4.86 -36.15
C HIS A 114 24.17 -3.36 -36.26
N ILE A 115 22.95 -2.89 -36.02
CA ILE A 115 22.64 -1.46 -35.91
C ILE A 115 23.19 -0.96 -34.57
N ALA A 116 23.93 0.14 -34.58
CA ALA A 116 24.44 0.72 -33.34
C ALA A 116 23.27 1.23 -32.47
N PRO A 117 23.37 1.13 -31.12
CA PRO A 117 22.31 1.63 -30.24
C PRO A 117 21.94 3.11 -30.47
N ALA A 118 22.89 3.94 -30.91
CA ALA A 118 22.66 5.35 -31.20
C ALA A 118 21.72 5.59 -32.41
N ASP A 119 21.62 4.61 -33.31
CA ASP A 119 20.77 4.66 -34.51
C ASP A 119 19.39 4.02 -34.27
N LEU A 120 19.15 3.50 -33.07
CA LEU A 120 17.89 2.87 -32.67
C LEU A 120 17.10 3.80 -31.73
N PRO A 121 15.75 3.83 -31.84
CA PRO A 121 14.95 4.64 -30.94
C PRO A 121 14.96 4.06 -29.52
N ALA A 122 15.06 4.93 -28.52
CA ALA A 122 14.79 4.58 -27.13
C ALA A 122 13.27 4.64 -26.86
N PRO A 123 12.70 3.73 -26.04
CA PRO A 123 11.33 3.88 -25.57
C PRO A 123 11.22 5.13 -24.68
N ARG A 124 10.09 5.81 -24.71
CA ARG A 124 9.86 7.07 -24.00
C ARG A 124 8.66 6.92 -23.08
N MET A 125 8.69 7.64 -21.96
CA MET A 125 7.55 7.75 -21.05
C MET A 125 7.02 9.18 -21.13
N PRO A 126 5.91 9.45 -21.84
CA PRO A 126 5.40 10.81 -22.06
C PRO A 126 5.05 11.56 -20.77
N ASP A 127 4.78 10.82 -19.70
CA ASP A 127 4.35 11.37 -18.41
C ASP A 127 5.53 11.69 -17.47
N VAL A 128 6.78 11.59 -17.96
CA VAL A 128 7.98 12.01 -17.22
C VAL A 128 8.05 13.53 -17.12
N CYS A 129 8.42 14.02 -15.95
CA CYS A 129 8.65 15.42 -15.68
C CYS A 129 10.06 15.68 -15.14
N VAL A 130 10.57 16.88 -15.37
CA VAL A 130 11.85 17.35 -14.82
C VAL A 130 11.59 18.23 -13.60
N GLU A 131 12.24 17.90 -12.49
CA GLU A 131 12.27 18.72 -11.27
C GLU A 131 13.72 18.91 -10.83
N GLU A 132 14.16 20.16 -10.70
CA GLU A 132 15.54 20.51 -10.30
C GLU A 132 16.63 19.80 -11.13
N GLY A 133 16.38 19.61 -12.44
CA GLY A 133 17.31 18.92 -13.35
C GLY A 133 17.28 17.40 -13.27
N THR A 134 16.39 16.81 -12.45
CA THR A 134 16.21 15.36 -12.32
C THR A 134 14.90 14.92 -12.98
N GLU A 135 14.96 13.85 -13.78
CA GLU A 135 13.80 13.26 -14.43
C GLU A 135 13.08 12.25 -13.54
N PHE A 136 11.78 12.46 -13.36
CA PHE A 136 10.90 11.57 -12.62
C PHE A 136 9.73 11.11 -13.47
N LEU A 137 9.42 9.81 -13.42
CA LEU A 137 8.04 9.38 -13.63
C LEU A 137 7.30 9.63 -12.31
N ASP A 138 6.61 10.77 -12.27
CA ASP A 138 5.89 11.19 -11.08
C ASP A 138 4.44 10.71 -11.12
N LEU A 139 4.17 9.62 -10.39
CA LEU A 139 2.84 9.03 -10.31
C LEU A 139 1.81 10.01 -9.72
N ARG A 140 2.23 11.09 -9.05
CA ARG A 140 1.32 12.13 -8.55
C ARG A 140 0.69 12.94 -9.67
N ARG A 141 1.30 12.99 -10.86
CA ARG A 141 0.88 13.89 -11.96
C ARG A 141 -0.17 13.30 -12.88
N PHE A 142 -0.51 12.02 -12.72
CA PHE A 142 -1.51 11.32 -13.51
C PHE A 142 -2.19 10.25 -12.66
N SER A 143 -3.43 9.89 -12.96
CA SER A 143 -4.22 8.92 -12.17
C SER A 143 -4.30 7.52 -12.79
N GLY A 144 -3.94 7.39 -14.07
CA GLY A 144 -4.00 6.14 -14.83
C GLY A 144 -2.69 5.35 -14.85
N ASP A 145 -2.62 4.41 -15.78
CA ASP A 145 -1.42 3.64 -16.11
C ASP A 145 -0.33 4.56 -16.70
N GLY A 146 0.94 4.22 -16.46
CA GLY A 146 2.06 4.96 -17.02
C GLY A 146 2.23 4.65 -18.50
N ARG A 147 2.24 5.67 -19.38
CA ARG A 147 2.38 5.44 -20.82
C ARG A 147 3.82 5.19 -21.24
N VAL A 148 3.98 4.34 -22.24
CA VAL A 148 5.26 3.98 -22.86
C VAL A 148 5.10 4.03 -24.37
N GLN A 149 5.93 4.81 -25.04
CA GLN A 149 5.91 4.96 -26.49
C GLN A 149 7.24 4.55 -27.09
N LEU A 150 7.22 3.76 -28.16
CA LEU A 150 8.39 3.43 -28.96
C LEU A 150 8.15 3.88 -30.39
N ALA A 151 8.96 4.82 -30.88
CA ALA A 151 8.89 5.27 -32.27
C ALA A 151 9.17 4.11 -33.24
N PRO A 152 8.65 4.15 -34.48
CA PRO A 152 9.04 3.23 -35.54
C PRO A 152 10.57 3.11 -35.60
N PHE A 153 11.08 1.90 -35.43
CA PHE A 153 12.51 1.65 -35.44
C PHE A 153 13.02 1.46 -36.87
N VAL A 154 14.32 1.65 -37.08
CA VAL A 154 14.96 1.48 -38.39
C VAL A 154 14.71 0.06 -38.92
N PHE A 155 14.30 -0.07 -40.19
CA PHE A 155 13.85 -1.33 -40.80
C PHE A 155 12.62 -1.99 -40.16
N ILE A 156 11.75 -1.24 -39.49
CA ILE A 156 10.47 -1.78 -39.01
C ILE A 156 9.66 -2.33 -40.18
N ALA A 157 9.22 -3.59 -40.07
CA ALA A 157 8.49 -4.30 -41.10
C ALA A 157 7.48 -5.28 -40.51
N LEU A 158 6.48 -5.66 -41.32
CA LEU A 158 5.47 -6.63 -40.94
C LEU A 158 6.10 -7.96 -40.52
N GLY A 159 5.57 -8.56 -39.46
CA GLY A 159 6.01 -9.87 -38.98
C GLY A 159 7.26 -9.84 -38.09
N GLN A 160 7.91 -8.69 -37.91
CA GLN A 160 8.96 -8.57 -36.88
C GLN A 160 8.38 -8.77 -35.48
N ARG A 161 9.19 -9.21 -34.50
CA ARG A 161 8.73 -9.43 -33.13
C ARG A 161 9.36 -8.46 -32.14
N VAL A 162 8.55 -7.95 -31.20
CA VAL A 162 8.98 -7.03 -30.15
C VAL A 162 8.70 -7.62 -28.76
N TRP A 163 9.67 -7.47 -27.86
CA TRP A 163 9.50 -7.71 -26.43
C TRP A 163 9.77 -6.41 -25.69
N MET A 164 8.94 -6.10 -24.70
CA MET A 164 9.16 -4.95 -23.84
C MET A 164 8.79 -5.29 -22.40
N SER A 165 9.64 -4.88 -21.47
CA SER A 165 9.42 -5.04 -20.04
C SER A 165 9.87 -3.80 -19.27
N ALA A 166 9.20 -3.54 -18.16
CA ALA A 166 9.59 -2.56 -17.17
C ALA A 166 10.21 -3.28 -15.98
N VAL A 167 11.38 -2.83 -15.55
CA VAL A 167 12.09 -3.35 -14.37
C VAL A 167 12.12 -2.26 -13.32
N GLY A 168 11.58 -2.54 -12.14
CA GLY A 168 11.55 -1.61 -11.01
C GLY A 168 12.05 -2.28 -9.72
N GLN A 169 12.37 -1.47 -8.72
CA GLN A 169 12.78 -1.95 -7.40
C GLN A 169 11.56 -2.17 -6.50
N ARG A 170 11.54 -3.28 -5.75
CA ARG A 170 10.54 -3.54 -4.69
C ARG A 170 11.20 -4.20 -3.51
N GLY A 171 11.30 -3.46 -2.40
CA GLY A 171 11.97 -3.92 -1.19
C GLY A 171 13.46 -4.18 -1.46
N TYR A 172 14.22 -3.10 -1.66
CA TYR A 172 15.66 -3.17 -1.91
C TYR A 172 16.37 -4.28 -1.12
N PRO A 173 17.20 -5.13 -1.76
CA PRO A 173 17.76 -5.00 -3.11
C PRO A 173 16.97 -5.70 -4.24
N THR A 174 15.76 -6.20 -3.98
CA THR A 174 15.00 -7.00 -4.94
C THR A 174 14.42 -6.16 -6.08
N HIS A 175 14.61 -6.64 -7.31
CA HIS A 175 13.97 -6.07 -8.51
C HIS A 175 12.78 -6.93 -8.94
N VAL A 176 11.74 -6.29 -9.46
CA VAL A 176 10.57 -6.94 -10.06
C VAL A 176 10.42 -6.52 -11.52
N THR A 177 10.00 -7.44 -12.37
CA THR A 177 9.79 -7.19 -13.81
C THR A 177 8.31 -7.29 -14.13
N HIS A 178 7.80 -6.28 -14.84
CA HIS A 178 6.51 -6.34 -15.50
C HIS A 178 6.72 -6.47 -17.00
N VAL A 179 6.12 -7.49 -17.61
CA VAL A 179 6.18 -7.71 -19.05
C VAL A 179 5.03 -6.95 -19.69
N LEU A 180 5.33 -5.97 -20.54
CA LEU A 180 4.32 -5.20 -21.27
C LEU A 180 3.84 -6.00 -22.48
N ILE A 181 4.78 -6.56 -23.24
CA ILE A 181 4.52 -7.40 -24.43
C ILE A 181 5.57 -8.50 -24.56
N THR A 182 5.14 -9.66 -25.06
CA THR A 182 6.01 -10.81 -25.37
C THR A 182 5.83 -11.19 -26.83
N ALA A 183 6.92 -11.24 -27.59
CA ALA A 183 6.93 -11.66 -29.00
C ALA A 183 5.78 -11.02 -29.82
N PHE A 184 5.52 -9.74 -29.58
CA PHE A 184 4.46 -9.00 -30.24
C PHE A 184 4.78 -8.85 -31.72
N GLU A 185 3.87 -9.30 -32.58
CA GLU A 185 4.00 -9.21 -34.02
C GLU A 185 3.70 -7.80 -34.53
N VAL A 186 4.68 -7.18 -35.20
CA VAL A 186 4.53 -5.87 -35.82
C VAL A 186 3.51 -5.94 -36.97
N THR A 187 2.48 -5.09 -36.88
CA THR A 187 1.45 -4.92 -37.91
C THR A 187 1.62 -3.59 -38.66
N GLU A 188 0.79 -3.33 -39.67
CA GLU A 188 0.83 -2.09 -40.47
C GLU A 188 0.67 -0.83 -39.61
N GLU A 189 -0.09 -0.94 -38.52
CA GLU A 189 -0.27 0.15 -37.56
C GLU A 189 1.05 0.50 -36.86
N GLN A 190 1.79 -0.50 -36.39
CA GLN A 190 3.07 -0.27 -35.70
C GLN A 190 4.17 0.19 -36.66
N VAL A 191 4.15 -0.26 -37.92
CA VAL A 191 5.03 0.28 -38.97
C VAL A 191 4.82 1.78 -39.12
N SER A 192 3.57 2.24 -39.09
CA SER A 192 3.22 3.66 -39.31
C SER A 192 3.42 4.52 -38.06
N ASN A 193 3.04 4.01 -36.89
CA ASN A 193 2.89 4.82 -35.67
C ASN A 193 3.86 4.44 -34.55
N GLY A 194 4.54 3.30 -34.65
CA GLY A 194 5.28 2.72 -33.54
C GLY A 194 4.36 2.03 -32.53
N LEU A 195 4.84 1.86 -31.30
CA LEU A 195 4.08 1.21 -30.23
C LEU A 195 3.67 2.23 -29.16
N ASP A 196 2.41 2.14 -28.71
CA ASP A 196 1.89 2.83 -27.54
C ASP A 196 1.39 1.77 -26.55
N LEU A 197 2.04 1.68 -25.39
CA LEU A 197 1.85 0.66 -24.37
C LEU A 197 1.62 1.32 -23.01
N SER A 198 1.11 0.57 -22.05
CA SER A 198 0.91 1.05 -20.68
C SER A 198 1.56 0.14 -19.65
N ILE A 199 2.04 0.74 -18.55
CA ILE A 199 2.46 0.04 -17.34
C ILE A 199 1.36 0.20 -16.30
N PRO A 200 0.78 -0.91 -15.79
CA PRO A 200 -0.33 -0.84 -14.86
C PRO A 200 -0.04 0.00 -13.62
N ARG A 201 -0.95 0.91 -13.29
CA ARG A 201 -0.81 1.82 -12.14
C ARG A 201 -0.59 1.08 -10.83
N HIS A 202 -1.33 0.01 -10.60
CA HIS A 202 -1.21 -0.80 -9.39
C HIS A 202 0.18 -1.45 -9.24
N TRP A 203 0.85 -1.78 -10.36
CA TRP A 203 2.19 -2.34 -10.35
C TRP A 203 3.21 -1.25 -10.00
N LEU A 204 3.09 -0.08 -10.62
CA LEU A 204 3.91 1.12 -10.34
C LEU A 204 3.80 1.55 -8.87
N ASN A 205 2.58 1.53 -8.31
CA ASN A 205 2.33 1.86 -6.90
C ASN A 205 3.02 0.89 -5.91
N GLY A 206 3.41 -0.30 -6.36
CA GLY A 206 4.09 -1.28 -5.52
C GLY A 206 5.62 -1.22 -5.58
N LEU A 207 6.20 -0.23 -6.26
CA LEU A 207 7.64 -0.06 -6.37
C LEU A 207 8.16 0.90 -5.29
N ASP A 208 9.48 0.86 -5.03
CA ASP A 208 10.11 1.69 -4.01
C ASP A 208 10.16 3.17 -4.46
N GLU A 209 9.90 4.09 -3.52
CA GLU A 209 9.99 5.54 -3.72
C GLU A 209 11.40 5.98 -4.14
N LYS A 210 11.51 6.91 -5.09
CA LYS A 210 12.78 7.42 -5.66
C LYS A 210 13.69 6.32 -6.22
N SER A 211 13.15 5.16 -6.58
CA SER A 211 13.90 4.07 -7.19
C SER A 211 13.93 4.14 -8.71
N ALA A 212 14.87 3.43 -9.35
CA ALA A 212 14.97 3.39 -10.79
C ALA A 212 13.88 2.51 -11.43
N LEU A 213 13.19 3.05 -12.43
CA LEU A 213 12.32 2.32 -13.34
C LEU A 213 12.99 2.26 -14.72
N THR A 214 13.29 1.06 -15.21
CA THR A 214 14.01 0.85 -16.48
C THR A 214 13.17 0.08 -17.48
N LEU A 215 13.04 0.62 -18.70
CA LEU A 215 12.45 -0.08 -19.84
C LEU A 215 13.52 -0.88 -20.58
N LYS A 216 13.23 -2.15 -20.86
CA LYS A 216 14.04 -3.04 -21.69
C LYS A 216 13.23 -3.47 -22.90
N THR A 217 13.79 -3.27 -24.08
CA THR A 217 13.13 -3.51 -25.36
C THR A 217 14.03 -4.33 -26.27
N PHE A 218 13.49 -5.36 -26.90
CA PHE A 218 14.20 -6.23 -27.83
C PHE A 218 13.37 -6.42 -29.11
N VAL A 219 14.05 -6.50 -30.27
CA VAL A 219 13.39 -6.71 -31.57
C VAL A 219 14.08 -7.80 -32.39
N THR A 220 13.32 -8.63 -33.10
CA THR A 220 13.84 -9.50 -34.15
C THR A 220 13.48 -8.92 -35.52
N PHE A 221 14.49 -8.56 -36.30
CA PHE A 221 14.27 -7.98 -37.63
C PHE A 221 13.83 -9.02 -38.67
N ASP A 222 14.07 -10.30 -38.41
CA ASP A 222 13.72 -11.43 -39.27
C ASP A 222 12.39 -12.10 -38.91
N GLY A 223 11.68 -11.58 -37.89
CA GLY A 223 10.43 -12.15 -37.41
C GLY A 223 10.57 -13.40 -36.55
N SER A 224 11.79 -13.80 -36.15
CA SER A 224 12.00 -14.90 -35.21
C SER A 224 11.23 -14.65 -33.90
N SER A 225 10.61 -15.69 -33.35
CA SER A 225 9.99 -15.66 -32.01
C SER A 225 10.97 -15.99 -30.88
N ASP A 226 12.26 -16.17 -31.19
CA ASP A 226 13.31 -16.45 -30.22
C ASP A 226 13.93 -15.14 -29.73
N LEU A 227 13.74 -14.83 -28.44
CA LEU A 227 14.32 -13.64 -27.81
C LEU A 227 15.86 -13.65 -27.85
N THR A 228 16.50 -14.82 -27.93
CA THR A 228 17.97 -14.91 -27.94
C THR A 228 18.60 -14.40 -29.23
N THR A 229 17.82 -14.32 -30.31
CA THR A 229 18.23 -13.74 -31.60
C THR A 229 17.82 -12.27 -31.75
N ALA A 230 17.22 -11.69 -30.71
CA ALA A 230 16.72 -10.32 -30.73
C ALA A 230 17.82 -9.29 -30.46
N HIS A 231 17.67 -8.13 -31.07
CA HIS A 231 18.52 -6.96 -30.88
C HIS A 231 17.98 -6.10 -29.74
N GLU A 232 18.83 -5.79 -28.77
CA GLU A 232 18.47 -4.88 -27.68
C GLU A 232 18.47 -3.42 -28.18
N LEU A 233 17.35 -2.71 -27.94
CA LEU A 233 17.25 -1.28 -28.18
C LEU A 233 17.79 -0.51 -26.95
N PRO A 234 18.13 0.79 -27.10
CA PRO A 234 18.54 1.62 -25.99
C PRO A 234 17.58 1.53 -24.80
N ARG A 235 18.13 1.43 -23.59
CA ARG A 235 17.34 1.43 -22.35
C ARG A 235 16.97 2.86 -21.96
N THR A 236 15.80 3.00 -21.38
CA THR A 236 15.34 4.26 -20.77
C THR A 236 15.13 4.03 -19.29
N THR A 237 15.75 4.87 -18.47
CA THR A 237 15.66 4.79 -17.01
C THR A 237 15.28 6.14 -16.43
N HIS A 238 14.22 6.17 -15.62
CA HIS A 238 13.80 7.34 -14.86
C HIS A 238 13.67 6.99 -13.38
N LEU A 239 13.74 8.00 -12.51
CA LEU A 239 13.39 7.81 -11.11
C LEU A 239 11.87 7.77 -10.96
N LEU A 240 11.37 6.87 -10.13
CA LEU A 240 9.95 6.74 -9.85
C LEU A 240 9.61 7.51 -8.58
N ARG A 241 8.53 8.29 -8.62
CA ARG A 241 7.95 8.93 -7.44
C ARG A 241 6.55 8.37 -7.24
N VAL A 242 6.41 7.51 -6.24
CA VAL A 242 5.22 6.70 -5.95
C VAL A 242 4.32 7.35 -4.92
N SER A 243 4.91 7.86 -3.83
CA SER A 243 4.21 8.41 -2.68
C SER A 243 4.57 9.87 -2.43
N ASP A 244 3.56 10.63 -1.96
CA ASP A 244 3.68 11.99 -1.43
C ASP A 244 4.40 12.00 -0.06
N THR A 245 5.69 11.64 -0.02
CA THR A 245 6.48 11.79 1.22
C THR A 245 6.74 13.26 1.60
N ASP A 246 6.00 14.22 1.02
CA ASP A 246 5.98 15.63 1.44
C ASP A 246 4.86 15.93 2.46
N LEU A 247 3.80 15.09 2.54
CA LEU A 247 2.77 15.24 3.56
C LEU A 247 3.22 14.58 4.86
N GLN A 248 3.27 15.36 5.95
CA GLN A 248 3.48 14.81 7.28
C GLN A 248 2.20 14.13 7.79
N ALA A 249 2.37 13.14 8.68
CA ALA A 249 1.24 12.56 9.39
C ALA A 249 0.53 13.67 10.19
N PRO A 250 -0.81 13.71 10.20
CA PRO A 250 -1.53 14.73 10.97
C PRO A 250 -1.30 14.52 12.47
N MET A 251 -1.14 15.59 13.22
CA MET A 251 -1.06 15.52 14.68
C MET A 251 -2.48 15.54 15.26
N VAL A 252 -2.64 14.90 16.41
CA VAL A 252 -3.86 15.03 17.23
C VAL A 252 -3.52 15.90 18.42
N GLU A 253 -4.09 17.11 18.45
CA GLU A 253 -3.95 18.03 19.57
C GLU A 253 -4.57 17.45 20.84
N GLY A 254 -3.88 17.56 21.97
CA GLY A 254 -4.23 16.89 23.23
C GLY A 254 -3.62 15.49 23.39
N ALA A 255 -3.16 14.86 22.30
CA ALA A 255 -2.50 13.56 22.40
C ALA A 255 -1.02 13.72 22.80
N SER A 256 -0.63 13.05 23.88
CA SER A 256 0.76 12.99 24.36
C SER A 256 1.29 11.57 24.24
N ALA A 257 2.43 11.39 23.56
CA ALA A 257 3.05 10.09 23.32
C ALA A 257 2.09 9.03 22.71
N GLY A 258 1.17 9.47 21.83
CA GLY A 258 0.20 8.59 21.16
C GLY A 258 -1.01 8.21 22.03
N VAL A 259 -1.23 8.92 23.14
CA VAL A 259 -2.34 8.68 24.07
C VAL A 259 -3.11 9.97 24.27
N LEU A 260 -4.44 9.91 24.22
CA LEU A 260 -5.35 11.02 24.50
C LEU A 260 -6.01 10.78 25.86
N ASP A 261 -5.82 11.73 26.78
CA ASP A 261 -6.48 11.71 28.09
C ASP A 261 -7.93 12.20 27.93
N PRO A 262 -8.94 11.39 28.27
CA PRO A 262 -10.35 11.76 28.17
C PRO A 262 -10.74 12.95 29.05
N ASN A 263 -9.96 13.29 30.07
CA ASN A 263 -10.19 14.46 30.93
C ASN A 263 -9.64 15.78 30.35
N GLU A 264 -8.81 15.71 29.30
CA GLU A 264 -8.21 16.87 28.61
C GLU A 264 -8.68 16.95 27.15
N THR A 265 -9.95 16.61 26.90
CA THR A 265 -10.49 16.51 25.53
C THR A 265 -11.04 17.83 24.98
N ASP A 266 -11.25 18.83 25.84
CA ASP A 266 -11.69 20.17 25.46
C ASP A 266 -10.68 20.80 24.49
N GLY A 267 -11.07 20.88 23.22
CA GLY A 267 -10.24 21.45 22.16
C GLY A 267 -9.44 20.43 21.33
N THR A 268 -9.69 19.12 21.47
CA THR A 268 -9.10 18.08 20.60
C THR A 268 -9.28 18.44 19.13
N ALA A 269 -8.21 18.38 18.35
CA ALA A 269 -8.24 18.72 16.93
C ALA A 269 -7.24 17.90 16.12
N ILE A 270 -7.55 17.69 14.85
CA ILE A 270 -6.60 17.20 13.85
C ILE A 270 -5.84 18.41 13.32
N ILE A 271 -4.51 18.37 13.42
CA ILE A 271 -3.62 19.39 12.86
C ILE A 271 -2.87 18.76 11.69
N LEU A 272 -3.07 19.29 10.49
CA LEU A 272 -2.28 18.93 9.32
C LEU A 272 -1.44 20.14 8.92
N ALA A 273 -0.13 19.93 8.77
CA ALA A 273 0.80 20.92 8.28
C ALA A 273 1.70 20.31 7.21
N TYR A 274 1.97 21.07 6.15
CA TYR A 274 2.94 20.69 5.13
C TYR A 274 3.48 21.93 4.42
N GLU A 275 4.71 21.84 3.95
CA GLU A 275 5.39 22.94 3.27
C GLU A 275 4.70 23.28 1.95
N GLY A 276 4.52 24.58 1.69
CA GLY A 276 3.88 25.06 0.47
C GLY A 276 2.38 24.75 0.39
N MET A 277 1.68 24.55 1.52
CA MET A 277 0.22 24.56 1.58
C MET A 277 -0.34 25.84 0.94
N LYS A 278 -1.38 25.69 0.13
CA LYS A 278 -2.05 26.81 -0.56
C LYS A 278 -3.50 26.86 -0.15
N SER A 279 -4.06 28.06 -0.08
CA SER A 279 -5.50 28.27 0.08
C SER A 279 -6.37 27.62 -1.01
N SER A 280 -5.80 27.27 -2.17
CA SER A 280 -6.47 26.53 -3.25
C SER A 280 -6.55 25.02 -3.03
N ASP A 281 -5.85 24.48 -2.03
CA ASP A 281 -5.92 23.05 -1.71
C ASP A 281 -7.27 22.74 -1.06
N VAL A 282 -7.74 21.51 -1.18
CA VAL A 282 -8.92 21.01 -0.45
C VAL A 282 -8.49 19.83 0.41
N VAL A 283 -8.51 20.00 1.72
CA VAL A 283 -8.10 18.99 2.71
C VAL A 283 -9.33 18.32 3.32
N THR A 284 -9.38 17.00 3.24
CA THR A 284 -10.43 16.15 3.82
C THR A 284 -9.81 15.32 4.95
N PRO A 285 -10.07 15.64 6.22
CA PRO A 285 -9.60 14.87 7.36
C PRO A 285 -10.47 13.62 7.59
N HIS A 286 -9.87 12.60 8.19
CA HIS A 286 -10.53 11.34 8.54
C HIS A 286 -10.17 10.94 9.96
N TRP A 287 -11.20 10.68 10.78
CA TRP A 287 -11.09 10.13 12.12
C TRP A 287 -11.80 8.78 12.16
N LYS A 288 -11.06 7.70 12.37
CA LYS A 288 -11.57 6.32 12.31
C LYS A 288 -11.39 5.65 13.67
N GLY A 289 -12.48 5.47 14.40
CA GLY A 289 -12.52 4.87 15.73
C GLY A 289 -13.53 3.74 15.83
N THR A 290 -14.49 3.88 16.75
CA THR A 290 -15.64 2.96 16.85
C THR A 290 -16.69 3.29 15.77
N PRO A 291 -17.61 2.36 15.46
CA PRO A 291 -18.73 2.64 14.55
C PRO A 291 -19.58 3.85 15.02
N ASP A 292 -20.32 4.44 14.08
CA ASP A 292 -21.21 5.57 14.31
C ASP A 292 -20.48 6.82 14.86
N GLU A 293 -20.74 7.23 16.09
CA GLU A 293 -20.22 8.48 16.67
C GLU A 293 -18.68 8.53 16.77
N GLY A 294 -18.01 7.38 16.84
CA GLY A 294 -16.55 7.27 16.87
C GLY A 294 -15.86 7.35 15.52
N THR A 295 -16.60 7.41 14.41
CA THR A 295 -16.09 7.57 13.04
C THR A 295 -16.94 8.60 12.29
N PRO A 296 -16.89 9.89 12.68
CA PRO A 296 -17.73 10.91 12.07
C PRO A 296 -17.30 11.19 10.62
N GLU A 297 -18.28 11.56 9.79
CA GLU A 297 -17.99 12.18 8.50
C GLU A 297 -17.57 13.64 8.71
N LEU A 298 -16.29 13.93 8.46
CA LEU A 298 -15.74 15.28 8.58
C LEU A 298 -15.83 16.02 7.24
N ALA A 299 -16.14 17.32 7.30
CA ALA A 299 -16.16 18.18 6.12
C ALA A 299 -14.77 18.38 5.51
N SER A 300 -14.72 18.73 4.22
CA SER A 300 -13.49 19.20 3.58
C SER A 300 -13.26 20.69 3.87
N TYR A 301 -12.00 21.07 4.03
CA TYR A 301 -11.55 22.44 4.34
C TYR A 301 -10.62 22.95 3.25
N PRO A 302 -10.64 24.25 2.92
CA PRO A 302 -9.57 24.82 2.11
C PRO A 302 -8.23 24.70 2.86
N GLY A 303 -7.13 24.58 2.13
CA GLY A 303 -5.80 24.74 2.70
C GLY A 303 -5.60 26.17 3.23
N SER A 304 -4.44 26.42 3.82
CA SER A 304 -4.10 27.72 4.40
C SER A 304 -2.72 28.18 3.94
N ASP A 305 -2.60 29.46 3.61
CA ASP A 305 -1.31 30.08 3.30
C ASP A 305 -0.38 30.16 4.54
N SER A 306 -0.91 29.88 5.75
CA SER A 306 -0.10 29.74 6.98
C SER A 306 0.68 28.42 7.06
N GLY A 307 0.46 27.48 6.14
CA GLY A 307 1.13 26.18 6.15
C GLY A 307 0.46 25.09 6.99
N SER A 308 -0.65 25.42 7.68
CA SER A 308 -1.34 24.48 8.57
C SER A 308 -2.85 24.71 8.63
N ILE A 309 -3.58 23.62 8.88
CA ILE A 309 -5.00 23.65 9.22
C ILE A 309 -5.24 22.97 10.58
N ARG A 310 -6.30 23.40 11.26
CA ARG A 310 -6.74 22.84 12.54
C ARG A 310 -8.21 22.50 12.44
N VAL A 311 -8.54 21.21 12.53
CA VAL A 311 -9.92 20.70 12.41
C VAL A 311 -10.38 20.17 13.77
N PRO A 312 -11.33 20.82 14.45
CA PRO A 312 -11.80 20.38 15.75
C PRO A 312 -12.54 19.04 15.66
N ILE A 313 -12.37 18.20 16.68
CA ILE A 313 -13.11 16.96 16.89
C ILE A 313 -14.02 17.14 18.10
N SER A 314 -15.27 16.67 17.98
CA SER A 314 -16.25 16.80 19.07
C SER A 314 -15.87 15.94 20.28
N ALA A 315 -16.23 16.40 21.49
CA ALA A 315 -16.03 15.62 22.71
C ALA A 315 -16.76 14.28 22.64
N ASP A 316 -17.98 14.25 22.11
CA ASP A 316 -18.79 13.03 21.93
C ASP A 316 -18.08 11.99 21.05
N THR A 317 -17.45 12.43 19.94
CA THR A 317 -16.64 11.55 19.09
C THR A 317 -15.44 10.96 19.83
N VAL A 318 -14.76 11.77 20.65
CA VAL A 318 -13.63 11.27 21.45
C VAL A 318 -14.12 10.30 22.52
N GLU A 319 -15.21 10.61 23.21
CA GLU A 319 -15.82 9.76 24.24
C GLU A 319 -16.31 8.42 23.67
N ALA A 320 -16.93 8.42 22.49
CA ALA A 320 -17.33 7.21 21.78
C ALA A 320 -16.16 6.26 21.46
N CYS A 321 -14.94 6.79 21.40
CA CYS A 321 -13.71 6.03 21.17
C CYS A 321 -12.98 5.59 22.45
N ALA A 322 -13.53 5.86 23.64
CA ALA A 322 -12.88 5.55 24.92
C ALA A 322 -12.43 4.09 25.03
N GLY A 323 -11.14 3.89 25.31
CA GLY A 323 -10.50 2.59 25.41
C GLY A 323 -10.11 1.95 24.08
N THR A 324 -10.18 2.69 22.97
CA THR A 324 -9.82 2.20 21.63
C THR A 324 -8.71 3.04 21.00
N THR A 325 -8.04 2.49 19.99
CA THR A 325 -7.05 3.23 19.19
C THR A 325 -7.73 3.79 17.94
N VAL A 326 -7.77 5.12 17.84
CA VAL A 326 -8.24 5.83 16.65
C VAL A 326 -7.13 5.93 15.61
N VAL A 327 -7.50 5.88 14.34
CA VAL A 327 -6.62 6.10 13.20
C VAL A 327 -7.03 7.42 12.53
N VAL A 328 -6.07 8.33 12.40
CA VAL A 328 -6.28 9.67 11.88
C VAL A 328 -5.43 9.87 10.63
N ASP A 329 -6.05 10.32 9.55
CA ASP A 329 -5.40 10.62 8.28
C ASP A 329 -6.08 11.80 7.58
N CYS A 330 -5.46 12.34 6.53
CA CYS A 330 -6.02 13.43 5.73
C CYS A 330 -5.79 13.16 4.24
N SER A 331 -6.69 13.64 3.39
CA SER A 331 -6.54 13.65 1.93
C SER A 331 -6.51 15.07 1.41
N VAL A 332 -5.49 15.45 0.64
CA VAL A 332 -5.31 16.80 0.08
C VAL A 332 -5.54 16.75 -1.43
N LEU A 333 -6.55 17.45 -1.93
CA LEU A 333 -6.81 17.65 -3.35
C LEU A 333 -6.18 18.97 -3.82
N ARG A 334 -5.23 18.91 -4.75
CA ARG A 334 -4.59 20.07 -5.38
C ARG A 334 -4.55 19.87 -6.89
N ASP A 335 -5.03 20.86 -7.66
CA ASP A 335 -5.04 20.83 -9.13
C ASP A 335 -5.71 19.55 -9.71
N GLY A 336 -6.76 19.04 -9.04
CA GLY A 336 -7.47 17.82 -9.44
C GLY A 336 -6.81 16.50 -9.01
N ILE A 337 -5.67 16.56 -8.32
CA ILE A 337 -4.93 15.39 -7.83
C ILE A 337 -5.16 15.23 -6.32
N LEU A 338 -5.73 14.10 -5.91
CA LEU A 338 -5.94 13.73 -4.51
C LEU A 338 -4.69 13.04 -3.92
N ARG A 339 -4.24 13.49 -2.75
CA ARG A 339 -2.99 13.08 -2.09
C ARG A 339 -3.26 12.65 -0.64
N PRO A 340 -3.10 11.37 -0.27
CA PRO A 340 -3.29 10.94 1.11
C PRO A 340 -2.06 11.24 1.98
N SER A 341 -2.27 11.61 3.25
CA SER A 341 -1.22 11.70 4.26
C SER A 341 -0.88 10.32 4.83
N PRO A 342 0.29 10.16 5.50
CA PRO A 342 0.49 9.07 6.45
C PRO A 342 -0.55 9.11 7.58
N VAL A 343 -0.67 8.00 8.32
CA VAL A 343 -1.65 7.86 9.40
C VAL A 343 -1.03 8.11 10.77
N THR A 344 -1.77 8.74 11.67
CA THR A 344 -1.47 8.85 13.10
C THR A 344 -2.39 7.93 13.88
N ARG A 345 -1.84 7.22 14.88
CA ARG A 345 -2.60 6.33 15.75
C ARG A 345 -2.58 6.89 17.17
N VAL A 346 -3.75 7.02 17.78
CA VAL A 346 -3.90 7.56 19.13
C VAL A 346 -4.80 6.64 19.95
N MET A 347 -4.32 6.18 21.10
CA MET A 347 -5.16 5.46 22.08
C MET A 347 -5.96 6.49 22.87
N VAL A 348 -7.29 6.43 22.80
CA VAL A 348 -8.16 7.21 23.68
C VAL A 348 -8.32 6.43 24.98
N GLN A 349 -7.91 7.00 26.12
CA GLN A 349 -8.09 6.32 27.40
C GLN A 349 -9.56 6.34 27.84
N ARG A 350 -9.92 5.43 28.75
CA ARG A 350 -11.21 5.50 29.46
C ARG A 350 -11.14 6.55 30.55
N ARG A 351 -12.22 7.33 30.69
CA ARG A 351 -12.33 8.31 31.78
C ARG A 351 -12.24 7.58 33.11
N ARG A 352 -11.29 7.97 33.94
CA ARG A 352 -11.12 7.43 35.29
C ARG A 352 -11.62 8.43 36.32
N PHE A 353 -12.40 7.96 37.28
CA PHE A 353 -12.86 8.78 38.42
C PHE A 353 -12.79 7.99 39.73
N GLU A 354 -12.67 8.69 40.85
CA GLU A 354 -12.67 8.13 42.20
C GLU A 354 -13.73 8.87 43.04
N HIS A 355 -14.65 8.11 43.63
CA HIS A 355 -15.58 8.61 44.64
C HIS A 355 -15.21 8.03 46.01
N ARG A 356 -15.27 8.87 47.04
CA ARG A 356 -15.04 8.47 48.43
C ARG A 356 -16.30 8.67 49.26
N GLU A 357 -16.58 7.73 50.14
CA GLU A 357 -17.71 7.81 51.07
C GLU A 357 -17.30 7.25 52.44
N CYS A 358 -17.46 8.07 53.49
CA CYS A 358 -17.22 7.72 54.89
C CYS A 358 -18.43 8.02 55.78
N PHE A 359 -19.58 8.36 55.19
CA PHE A 359 -20.84 8.75 55.84
C PHE A 359 -20.72 9.94 56.81
N ASP A 360 -19.60 10.66 56.79
CA ASP A 360 -19.39 11.84 57.60
C ASP A 360 -20.42 12.93 57.28
N GLY A 361 -20.97 13.53 58.33
CA GLY A 361 -22.04 14.52 58.22
C GLY A 361 -23.44 13.95 57.96
N GLN A 362 -23.57 12.63 57.69
CA GLN A 362 -24.87 11.98 57.63
C GLN A 362 -25.46 11.80 59.04
N PRO A 363 -26.78 12.03 59.23
CA PRO A 363 -27.41 11.79 60.52
C PRO A 363 -27.48 10.30 60.83
N ASN A 364 -27.43 9.94 62.11
CA ASN A 364 -27.75 8.58 62.53
C ASN A 364 -29.19 8.24 62.15
N GLN A 365 -29.34 7.29 61.24
CA GLN A 365 -30.62 6.90 60.66
C GLN A 365 -30.64 5.40 60.45
N LEU A 366 -31.59 4.73 61.10
CA LEU A 366 -31.81 3.29 60.98
C LEU A 366 -33.13 3.03 60.23
N ILE A 367 -33.12 1.96 59.44
CA ILE A 367 -34.22 1.46 58.64
C ILE A 367 -34.59 0.03 59.05
N THR A 368 -35.87 -0.28 58.89
CA THR A 368 -36.44 -1.63 59.01
C THR A 368 -36.61 -2.26 57.63
N THR A 369 -36.91 -3.55 57.58
CA THR A 369 -37.15 -4.31 56.35
C THR A 369 -38.08 -3.59 55.38
N GLY A 370 -37.67 -3.53 54.11
CA GLY A 370 -38.40 -2.88 53.02
C GLY A 370 -38.27 -1.34 52.95
N LYS A 371 -37.47 -0.71 53.83
CA LYS A 371 -37.19 0.74 53.79
C LYS A 371 -35.78 1.02 53.26
N SER A 372 -35.57 2.25 52.83
CA SER A 372 -34.32 2.71 52.22
C SER A 372 -33.86 4.07 52.75
N ILE A 373 -32.55 4.32 52.67
CA ILE A 373 -31.89 5.60 52.89
C ILE A 373 -31.21 5.99 51.58
N GLU A 374 -31.41 7.21 51.11
CA GLU A 374 -30.74 7.75 49.94
C GLU A 374 -29.72 8.80 50.36
N ILE A 375 -28.48 8.66 49.88
CA ILE A 375 -27.43 9.65 49.98
C ILE A 375 -26.87 9.95 48.57
N GLU A 376 -25.91 10.87 48.50
CA GLU A 376 -25.32 11.34 47.25
C GLU A 376 -24.61 10.24 46.47
N THR A 377 -24.02 9.26 47.16
CA THR A 377 -23.20 8.21 46.54
C THR A 377 -23.96 6.90 46.29
N MET A 378 -25.00 6.62 47.08
CA MET A 378 -25.71 5.34 47.06
C MET A 378 -27.12 5.38 47.66
N THR A 379 -27.88 4.33 47.40
CA THR A 379 -29.14 4.00 48.07
C THR A 379 -28.98 2.71 48.85
N ILE A 380 -29.27 2.75 50.16
CA ILE A 380 -29.15 1.63 51.09
C ILE A 380 -30.56 1.09 51.37
N THR A 381 -30.81 -0.20 51.12
CA THR A 381 -32.12 -0.83 51.32
C THR A 381 -31.99 -2.10 52.15
N LEU A 382 -32.73 -2.19 53.26
CA LEU A 382 -32.81 -3.42 54.05
C LEU A 382 -33.82 -4.37 53.41
N LEU A 383 -33.33 -5.45 52.78
CA LEU A 383 -34.19 -6.41 52.07
C LEU A 383 -34.86 -7.38 53.03
N GLU A 384 -34.07 -8.04 53.88
CA GLU A 384 -34.51 -9.15 54.74
C GLU A 384 -33.68 -9.19 56.04
N GLY A 385 -34.19 -9.86 57.07
CA GLY A 385 -33.54 -10.04 58.39
C GLY A 385 -34.18 -9.25 59.52
N ALA A 386 -33.85 -9.63 60.75
CA ALA A 386 -34.32 -9.00 61.98
C ALA A 386 -33.51 -7.73 62.32
N GLY A 387 -33.93 -7.02 63.36
CA GLY A 387 -33.28 -5.78 63.80
C GLY A 387 -33.39 -4.66 62.75
N THR A 388 -32.36 -3.81 62.72
CA THR A 388 -32.30 -2.63 61.84
C THR A 388 -30.94 -2.54 61.17
N ALA A 389 -30.88 -1.80 60.06
CA ALA A 389 -29.65 -1.44 59.36
C ALA A 389 -29.67 0.06 59.00
N GLY A 390 -28.60 0.66 58.53
CA GLY A 390 -28.59 2.06 58.09
C GLY A 390 -27.30 2.77 58.46
N ILE A 391 -27.34 4.07 58.69
CA ILE A 391 -26.16 4.87 59.05
C ILE A 391 -26.15 5.06 60.57
N LYS A 392 -25.08 4.64 61.25
CA LYS A 392 -24.98 4.75 62.71
C LYS A 392 -23.53 4.90 63.16
N THR A 393 -23.30 5.81 64.10
CA THR A 393 -22.03 5.90 64.85
C THR A 393 -21.88 4.73 65.84
N PHE A 394 -20.70 4.11 65.86
CA PHE A 394 -20.32 3.08 66.81
C PHE A 394 -18.89 3.30 67.33
N SER A 395 -18.39 2.41 68.20
CA SER A 395 -17.05 2.55 68.79
C SER A 395 -15.98 2.60 67.70
N ASN A 396 -15.14 3.64 67.74
CA ASN A 396 -14.12 3.86 66.73
C ASN A 396 -13.14 2.69 66.62
N THR A 397 -12.78 2.36 65.38
CA THR A 397 -11.63 1.52 65.03
C THR A 397 -10.72 2.38 64.17
N GLN A 398 -9.58 2.82 64.73
CA GLN A 398 -8.71 3.82 64.08
C GLN A 398 -8.38 3.43 62.62
N GLY A 399 -8.68 4.33 61.69
CA GLY A 399 -8.44 4.16 60.25
C GLY A 399 -9.36 3.17 59.53
N MET A 400 -10.43 2.67 60.17
CA MET A 400 -11.36 1.69 59.58
C MET A 400 -12.83 1.88 59.96
N LEU A 401 -13.10 2.59 61.06
CA LEU A 401 -14.44 2.97 61.49
C LEU A 401 -14.32 4.27 62.28
N GLU A 402 -14.70 5.39 61.67
CA GLU A 402 -14.60 6.71 62.28
C GLU A 402 -15.91 7.49 62.04
N GLY A 403 -16.61 7.84 63.11
CA GLY A 403 -17.88 8.55 62.96
C GLY A 403 -19.04 7.64 62.54
N PRO A 404 -20.04 8.15 61.82
CA PRO A 404 -21.14 7.36 61.26
C PRO A 404 -20.63 6.35 60.23
N ALA A 405 -21.21 5.16 60.19
CA ALA A 405 -20.89 4.15 59.18
C ALA A 405 -22.13 3.36 58.78
N LEU A 406 -22.03 2.60 57.70
CA LEU A 406 -23.08 1.67 57.29
C LEU A 406 -23.13 0.48 58.26
N ALA A 407 -24.16 0.46 59.10
CA ALA A 407 -24.34 -0.48 60.19
C ALA A 407 -25.42 -1.52 59.87
N MET A 408 -25.15 -2.77 60.22
CA MET A 408 -26.04 -3.92 60.03
C MET A 408 -26.24 -4.69 61.35
N CYS A 409 -27.33 -5.45 61.41
CA CYS A 409 -27.77 -6.24 62.58
C CYS A 409 -27.95 -5.42 63.87
N ILE A 410 -28.33 -4.14 63.76
CA ILE A 410 -28.53 -3.29 64.91
C ILE A 410 -29.76 -3.73 65.71
N ASN A 411 -29.58 -3.92 67.02
CA ASN A 411 -30.58 -4.39 68.00
C ASN A 411 -31.01 -5.86 67.81
N ALA A 412 -30.24 -6.66 67.07
CA ALA A 412 -30.44 -8.11 66.97
C ALA A 412 -29.12 -8.80 66.58
N ASP A 413 -28.38 -9.29 67.57
CA ASP A 413 -27.19 -10.11 67.35
C ASP A 413 -27.55 -11.54 66.97
N HIS A 414 -26.65 -12.20 66.25
CA HIS A 414 -26.75 -13.62 65.88
C HIS A 414 -28.07 -13.98 65.18
N GLN A 415 -28.32 -13.36 64.03
CA GLN A 415 -29.56 -13.54 63.27
C GLN A 415 -29.56 -14.83 62.43
N VAL A 416 -30.65 -15.59 62.56
CA VAL A 416 -31.01 -16.73 61.69
C VAL A 416 -32.49 -16.59 61.32
N PRO A 417 -32.86 -16.31 60.06
CA PRO A 417 -31.97 -16.14 58.90
C PRO A 417 -31.10 -14.86 58.98
N PRO A 418 -29.98 -14.79 58.24
CA PRO A 418 -29.10 -13.62 58.20
C PRO A 418 -29.81 -12.35 57.71
N GLN A 419 -29.26 -11.18 58.06
CA GLN A 419 -29.70 -9.90 57.53
C GLN A 419 -29.10 -9.65 56.14
N ARG A 420 -29.94 -9.22 55.17
CA ARG A 420 -29.53 -8.94 53.79
C ARG A 420 -29.81 -7.48 53.44
N LEU A 421 -28.73 -6.75 53.16
CA LEU A 421 -28.75 -5.33 52.80
C LEU A 421 -28.33 -5.17 51.35
N ARG A 422 -29.03 -4.33 50.62
CA ARG A 422 -28.72 -3.95 49.24
C ARG A 422 -28.17 -2.52 49.23
N VAL A 423 -27.09 -2.31 48.49
CA VAL A 423 -26.52 -0.99 48.22
C VAL A 423 -26.51 -0.79 46.71
N ASP A 424 -27.28 0.17 46.23
CA ASP A 424 -27.30 0.61 44.83
C ASP A 424 -26.46 1.87 44.69
N PHE A 425 -25.43 1.83 43.86
CA PHE A 425 -24.54 2.96 43.65
C PHE A 425 -25.12 3.95 42.63
N ARG A 426 -24.79 5.24 42.77
CA ARG A 426 -25.22 6.30 41.82
C ARG A 426 -24.40 6.34 40.53
N SER A 427 -23.26 5.65 40.50
CA SER A 427 -22.40 5.48 39.33
C SER A 427 -21.95 4.02 39.23
N GLU A 428 -21.38 3.64 38.09
CA GLU A 428 -20.84 2.30 37.87
C GLU A 428 -19.31 2.28 38.05
N TYR A 429 -18.80 1.33 38.80
CA TYR A 429 -17.39 1.28 39.21
C TYR A 429 -16.66 0.04 38.72
N GLU A 430 -15.37 0.17 38.37
CA GLU A 430 -14.49 -0.97 38.08
C GLU A 430 -13.97 -1.63 39.37
N ARG A 431 -13.83 -0.87 40.46
CA ARG A 431 -13.32 -1.39 41.75
C ARG A 431 -14.00 -0.73 42.95
N LEU A 432 -14.27 -1.53 43.97
CA LEU A 432 -14.71 -1.09 45.29
C LEU A 432 -13.68 -1.51 46.34
N ASN A 433 -13.37 -0.60 47.25
CA ASN A 433 -12.56 -0.86 48.44
C ASN A 433 -13.22 -0.20 49.65
N PHE A 434 -13.38 -0.90 50.76
CA PHE A 434 -13.93 -0.34 52.00
C PHE A 434 -13.52 -1.18 53.22
N ALA A 435 -13.63 -0.60 54.40
CA ALA A 435 -13.36 -1.30 55.65
C ALA A 435 -14.61 -2.03 56.14
N TRP A 436 -14.45 -3.27 56.60
CA TRP A 436 -15.47 -4.01 57.35
C TRP A 436 -14.96 -4.29 58.77
N THR A 437 -15.63 -3.72 59.76
CA THR A 437 -15.30 -3.83 61.18
C THR A 437 -16.36 -4.59 61.98
N HIS A 438 -15.92 -5.16 63.12
CA HIS A 438 -16.72 -6.00 64.01
C HIS A 438 -17.30 -7.28 63.34
N HIS A 439 -16.59 -7.85 62.36
CA HIS A 439 -17.02 -9.05 61.64
C HIS A 439 -16.82 -10.33 62.48
N HIS A 440 -17.86 -10.73 63.22
CA HIS A 440 -17.78 -11.87 64.16
C HIS A 440 -18.19 -13.22 63.57
N ARG A 441 -19.15 -13.24 62.64
CA ARG A 441 -19.81 -14.45 62.13
C ARG A 441 -19.83 -14.43 60.61
N PRO A 442 -20.09 -15.57 59.94
CA PRO A 442 -20.09 -15.63 58.49
C PRO A 442 -20.92 -14.54 57.83
N GLY A 443 -20.36 -13.99 56.76
CA GLY A 443 -20.97 -12.99 55.91
C GLY A 443 -20.59 -13.20 54.45
N GLU A 444 -21.34 -12.56 53.56
CA GLU A 444 -21.15 -12.68 52.13
C GLU A 444 -21.45 -11.34 51.46
N ILE A 445 -20.68 -11.03 50.42
CA ILE A 445 -20.95 -9.88 49.56
C ILE A 445 -21.03 -10.36 48.12
N THR A 446 -22.17 -10.12 47.46
CA THR A 446 -22.33 -10.36 46.03
C THR A 446 -22.42 -9.03 45.29
N TYR A 447 -21.62 -8.90 44.23
CA TYR A 447 -21.52 -7.70 43.39
C TYR A 447 -22.27 -7.90 42.08
N TYR A 448 -22.94 -6.84 41.62
CA TYR A 448 -23.78 -6.89 40.43
C TYR A 448 -23.49 -5.73 39.48
N GLY A 449 -23.52 -6.03 38.18
CA GLY A 449 -23.50 -5.05 37.10
C GLY A 449 -24.90 -4.76 36.57
N ALA A 450 -24.96 -4.10 35.42
CA ALA A 450 -26.21 -3.81 34.72
C ALA A 450 -27.09 -5.06 34.56
N ASN A 451 -28.41 -4.87 34.58
CA ASN A 451 -29.43 -5.93 34.45
C ASN A 451 -29.33 -7.03 35.54
N ASN A 452 -28.82 -6.71 36.74
CA ASN A 452 -28.59 -7.66 37.83
C ASN A 452 -27.65 -8.81 37.49
N LEU A 453 -26.71 -8.59 36.56
CA LEU A 453 -25.67 -9.57 36.25
C LEU A 453 -24.75 -9.77 37.47
N SER A 454 -24.68 -10.98 38.02
CA SER A 454 -23.73 -11.29 39.10
C SER A 454 -22.30 -11.24 38.56
N LEU A 455 -21.46 -10.40 39.16
CA LEU A 455 -20.05 -10.20 38.79
C LEU A 455 -19.10 -11.04 39.64
N GLY A 456 -19.56 -11.49 40.80
CA GLY A 456 -18.78 -12.28 41.74
C GLY A 456 -19.32 -12.18 43.16
N THR A 457 -18.96 -13.17 43.96
CA THR A 457 -19.35 -13.28 45.38
C THR A 457 -18.10 -13.52 46.22
N GLN A 458 -17.93 -12.74 47.27
CA GLN A 458 -16.91 -12.94 48.30
C GLN A 458 -17.57 -13.49 49.57
N HIS A 459 -17.05 -14.61 50.06
CA HIS A 459 -17.50 -15.23 51.31
C HIS A 459 -16.46 -14.98 52.40
N PHE A 460 -16.93 -14.63 53.58
CA PHE A 460 -16.11 -14.34 54.75
C PHE A 460 -16.61 -15.22 55.92
N VAL A 461 -15.73 -15.97 56.58
CA VAL A 461 -16.11 -16.91 57.66
C VAL A 461 -16.26 -16.23 59.03
N GLY A 462 -15.71 -15.03 59.20
CA GLY A 462 -15.78 -14.24 60.43
C GLY A 462 -14.79 -14.64 61.51
N SER A 463 -14.56 -13.74 62.47
CA SER A 463 -13.51 -13.92 63.48
C SER A 463 -13.73 -15.06 64.47
N LYS A 464 -14.99 -15.50 64.68
CA LYS A 464 -15.28 -16.72 65.45
C LYS A 464 -14.78 -18.00 64.76
N GLN A 465 -14.41 -17.93 63.48
CA GLN A 465 -13.87 -19.04 62.70
C GLN A 465 -12.44 -18.77 62.18
N GLY A 466 -11.76 -17.73 62.69
CA GLY A 466 -10.33 -17.49 62.46
C GLY A 466 -9.98 -16.34 61.49
N GLU A 467 -10.95 -15.59 60.95
CA GLU A 467 -10.67 -14.37 60.19
C GLU A 467 -10.40 -13.15 61.08
N PRO A 468 -9.76 -12.08 60.56
CA PRO A 468 -9.63 -10.83 61.30
C PRO A 468 -10.99 -10.20 61.63
N LEU A 469 -11.14 -9.69 62.85
CA LEU A 469 -12.34 -8.98 63.31
C LEU A 469 -12.60 -7.68 62.52
N HIS A 470 -11.53 -7.06 62.04
CA HIS A 470 -11.52 -5.85 61.23
C HIS A 470 -10.63 -6.11 60.02
N HIS A 471 -11.14 -5.86 58.81
CA HIS A 471 -10.42 -6.12 57.58
C HIS A 471 -10.91 -5.21 56.45
N TRP A 472 -10.11 -5.10 55.39
CA TRP A 472 -10.48 -4.38 54.17
C TRP A 472 -11.09 -5.36 53.18
N VAL A 473 -12.18 -4.93 52.55
CA VAL A 473 -12.81 -5.60 51.42
C VAL A 473 -12.33 -4.89 50.16
N ASP A 474 -11.89 -5.67 49.19
CA ASP A 474 -11.49 -5.19 47.87
C ASP A 474 -12.08 -6.09 46.80
N PHE A 475 -12.76 -5.49 45.82
CA PHE A 475 -13.33 -6.20 44.70
C PHE A 475 -13.14 -5.40 43.41
N THR A 476 -12.54 -6.02 42.40
CA THR A 476 -12.41 -5.49 41.05
C THR A 476 -13.33 -6.28 40.13
N ALA A 477 -14.16 -5.58 39.36
CA ALA A 477 -15.06 -6.17 38.39
C ALA A 477 -14.29 -6.97 37.32
N PRO A 478 -14.86 -8.07 36.80
CA PRO A 478 -14.28 -8.75 35.65
C PRO A 478 -14.13 -7.78 34.45
N SER A 479 -13.09 -7.99 33.62
CA SER A 479 -12.79 -7.13 32.47
C SER A 479 -14.02 -6.90 31.59
N GLY A 480 -14.32 -5.63 31.30
CA GLY A 480 -15.48 -5.22 30.50
C GLY A 480 -16.79 -5.07 31.27
N HIS A 481 -16.82 -5.34 32.57
CA HIS A 481 -17.99 -5.15 33.44
C HIS A 481 -17.76 -4.04 34.47
N ARG A 482 -18.86 -3.47 34.99
CA ARG A 482 -18.84 -2.45 36.04
C ARG A 482 -19.86 -2.79 37.13
N ILE A 483 -19.52 -2.46 38.37
CA ILE A 483 -20.32 -2.69 39.57
C ILE A 483 -21.29 -1.53 39.71
N SER A 484 -22.59 -1.84 39.69
CA SER A 484 -23.68 -0.87 39.91
C SER A 484 -24.38 -1.10 41.26
N ARG A 485 -24.19 -2.28 41.85
CA ARG A 485 -24.90 -2.70 43.06
C ARG A 485 -24.10 -3.76 43.81
N MET A 486 -24.24 -3.79 45.13
CA MET A 486 -23.80 -4.91 45.96
C MET A 486 -24.89 -5.33 46.94
N GLU A 487 -24.87 -6.59 47.33
CA GLU A 487 -25.67 -7.12 48.41
C GLU A 487 -24.77 -7.71 49.49
N VAL A 488 -24.98 -7.27 50.73
CA VAL A 488 -24.22 -7.67 51.90
C VAL A 488 -25.12 -8.52 52.79
N ILE A 489 -24.69 -9.72 53.11
CA ILE A 489 -25.39 -10.68 53.97
C ILE A 489 -24.56 -10.88 55.23
N VAL A 490 -25.13 -10.62 56.42
CA VAL A 490 -24.42 -10.77 57.69
C VAL A 490 -25.30 -11.36 58.78
N GLN A 491 -24.68 -12.04 59.74
CA GLN A 491 -25.37 -12.69 60.87
C GLN A 491 -25.18 -11.98 62.21
N ASP A 492 -24.29 -10.99 62.29
CA ASP A 492 -23.93 -10.31 63.53
C ASP A 492 -23.69 -8.82 63.24
N TYR A 493 -23.52 -8.02 64.29
CA TYR A 493 -23.16 -6.61 64.16
C TYR A 493 -22.01 -6.42 63.17
N SER A 494 -22.21 -5.55 62.18
CA SER A 494 -21.23 -5.29 61.12
C SER A 494 -21.28 -3.82 60.74
N PHE A 495 -20.12 -3.20 60.55
CA PHE A 495 -19.99 -1.80 60.17
C PHE A 495 -19.06 -1.65 58.98
N LEU A 496 -19.53 -0.99 57.93
CA LEU A 496 -18.83 -0.76 56.67
C LEU A 496 -18.59 0.74 56.51
N ASP A 497 -17.35 1.12 56.21
CA ASP A 497 -16.90 2.52 56.20
C ASP A 497 -15.71 2.71 55.23
N PHE A 498 -15.27 3.94 54.98
CA PHE A 498 -14.12 4.28 54.14
C PHE A 498 -14.20 3.72 52.71
N PHE A 499 -15.36 3.84 52.07
CA PHE A 499 -15.53 3.45 50.68
C PHE A 499 -14.66 4.30 49.76
N THR A 500 -13.88 3.62 48.92
CA THR A 500 -13.18 4.15 47.75
C THR A 500 -13.71 3.38 46.52
N MET A 501 -14.32 4.11 45.60
CA MET A 501 -15.03 3.55 44.45
C MET A 501 -14.43 4.13 43.17
N CYS A 502 -13.78 3.31 42.36
CA CYS A 502 -13.05 3.74 41.17
C CYS A 502 -13.81 3.31 39.91
N GLY A 503 -14.05 4.24 38.98
CA GLY A 503 -14.74 4.02 37.72
C GLY A 503 -13.93 4.42 36.50
#